data_AF-X6P3C3-F1
#
_entry.id   AF-X6P3C3-F1
#
_cell.length_a   1.000
_cell.length_b   1.000
_cell.length_c   1.000
_cell.angle_alpha   90.00
_cell.angle_beta   90.00
_cell.angle_gamma   90.00
#
_symmetry.space_group_name_H-M   'P 1'
#
loop_
_entity.id
_entity.type
_entity.pdbx_description
1 polymer ?
#
loop_
_entity_poly.entity_id
_entity_poly.type
_entity_poly.pdbx_seq_one_letter_code
_entity_poly.pdbx_strand_id
1 'polypeptide(L)'
;MRLSNQIGICGFSILCGFVLSSWSNTFVGNFTVWPGKHFDMFATIQSMGGAEPFMENVRKSMDESPFMWESSSKQIEAEPGDFICCHPMLPHRAGPNYSSHIRYAVFMRPTRMDHALHRLTITESDMWVEYEGLNEVFRELQTKANVDTKSKVSQRADENLKTDQKNKETTLPTLTTSQNKSQTKSSFQV
;
A
#
# COMPACT_ATOMS: atom_id res chain seq x y z
N MET A 1 21.38 32.54 -3.66
CA MET A 1 20.35 31.51 -3.45
C MET A 1 21.05 30.28 -2.88
N ARG A 2 20.91 29.99 -1.58
CA ARG A 2 21.58 28.83 -0.96
C ARG A 2 20.81 27.55 -1.36
N LEU A 3 21.41 26.72 -2.20
CA LEU A 3 20.94 25.37 -2.54
C LEU A 3 21.21 24.39 -1.38
N SER A 4 20.76 24.68 -0.15
CA SER A 4 21.06 23.86 1.03
C SER A 4 19.92 22.91 1.45
N ASN A 5 19.01 22.56 0.55
CA ASN A 5 17.73 21.93 0.93
C ASN A 5 17.61 20.43 0.59
N GLN A 6 18.72 19.73 0.30
CA GLN A 6 18.68 18.28 0.00
C GLN A 6 18.63 17.37 1.24
N ILE A 7 18.66 17.92 2.45
CA ILE A 7 18.62 17.15 3.70
C ILE A 7 17.17 17.19 4.23
N GLY A 8 16.34 16.27 3.74
CA GLY A 8 14.96 16.10 4.17
C GLY A 8 14.24 15.01 3.41
N ILE A 9 13.10 14.56 3.94
CA ILE A 9 12.17 13.74 3.17
C ILE A 9 11.72 14.51 1.92
N CYS A 10 11.65 13.82 0.78
CA CYS A 10 11.33 14.41 -0.53
C CYS A 10 12.23 15.60 -0.92
N GLY A 11 13.55 15.51 -0.74
CA GLY A 11 14.50 16.53 -1.22
C GLY A 11 14.81 16.50 -2.73
N PHE A 12 14.12 15.63 -3.47
CA PHE A 12 14.23 15.42 -4.90
C PHE A 12 12.89 14.97 -5.45
N SER A 13 12.71 15.07 -6.76
CA SER A 13 11.43 14.73 -7.40
C SER A 13 11.29 13.23 -7.59
N ILE A 14 12.33 12.54 -8.08
CA ILE A 14 12.30 11.09 -8.32
C ILE A 14 13.67 10.47 -8.03
N LEU A 15 13.72 9.24 -7.55
CA LEU A 15 14.96 8.47 -7.48
C LEU A 15 15.08 7.64 -8.76
N CYS A 16 16.22 7.72 -9.43
CA CYS A 16 16.52 6.98 -10.64
C CYS A 16 17.75 6.10 -10.42
N GLY A 17 17.68 4.81 -10.75
CA GLY A 17 18.76 3.84 -10.67
C GLY A 17 19.06 3.25 -12.03
N PHE A 18 20.33 3.18 -12.39
CA PHE A 18 20.83 2.54 -13.60
C PHE A 18 21.63 1.31 -13.20
N VAL A 19 21.20 0.15 -13.66
CA VAL A 19 21.80 -1.14 -13.33
C VAL A 19 23.00 -1.39 -14.24
N LEU A 20 24.18 -1.65 -13.67
CA LEU A 20 25.43 -1.84 -14.44
C LEU A 20 26.03 -3.25 -14.30
N SER A 21 25.41 -4.11 -13.49
CA SER A 21 25.78 -5.51 -13.29
C SER A 21 24.52 -6.34 -13.07
N SER A 22 24.51 -7.61 -13.42
CA SER A 22 23.35 -8.50 -13.20
C SER A 22 23.05 -8.70 -11.71
N TRP A 23 21.78 -8.63 -11.34
CA TRP A 23 21.23 -8.87 -10.01
C TRP A 23 20.25 -10.06 -10.05
N SER A 24 20.75 -11.22 -10.49
CA SER A 24 19.92 -12.36 -10.91
C SER A 24 19.15 -13.08 -9.79
N ASN A 25 19.39 -12.77 -8.52
CA ASN A 25 18.78 -13.43 -7.37
C ASN A 25 18.63 -12.44 -6.21
N THR A 26 17.92 -12.81 -5.15
CA THR A 26 17.95 -12.09 -3.88
C THR A 26 19.31 -12.23 -3.16
N PHE A 27 19.67 -11.24 -2.33
CA PHE A 27 20.87 -11.18 -1.51
C PHE A 27 22.19 -11.06 -2.29
N VAL A 28 22.15 -10.54 -3.53
CA VAL A 28 23.33 -10.19 -4.31
C VAL A 28 23.57 -8.67 -4.32
N GLY A 29 23.11 -8.00 -3.27
CA GLY A 29 23.21 -6.56 -3.10
C GLY A 29 22.06 -5.77 -3.73
N ASN A 30 20.94 -6.41 -4.09
CA ASN A 30 19.85 -5.80 -4.86
C ASN A 30 19.34 -4.47 -4.28
N PHE A 31 18.68 -3.67 -5.11
CA PHE A 31 17.85 -2.57 -4.61
C PHE A 31 16.62 -3.16 -3.90
N THR A 32 16.47 -2.93 -2.61
CA THR A 32 15.35 -3.44 -1.81
C THR A 32 14.32 -2.34 -1.61
N VAL A 33 13.06 -2.64 -1.89
CA VAL A 33 11.93 -1.71 -1.74
C VAL A 33 10.82 -2.33 -0.90
N TRP A 34 9.92 -1.48 -0.40
CA TRP A 34 8.67 -1.92 0.21
C TRP A 34 7.48 -1.42 -0.61
N PRO A 35 6.95 -2.25 -1.53
CA PRO A 35 5.88 -1.84 -2.44
C PRO A 35 4.67 -1.26 -1.69
N GLY A 36 4.17 -0.12 -2.17
CA GLY A 36 3.02 0.58 -1.57
C GLY A 36 3.32 1.40 -0.30
N LYS A 37 4.46 1.21 0.36
CA LYS A 37 4.75 1.92 1.63
C LYS A 37 4.98 3.42 1.51
N HIS A 38 5.04 3.98 0.30
CA HIS A 38 5.01 5.44 0.11
C HIS A 38 3.66 6.05 0.51
N PHE A 39 2.54 5.32 0.39
CA PHE A 39 1.24 5.76 0.90
C PHE A 39 1.24 5.81 2.44
N ASP A 40 1.75 4.76 3.09
CA ASP A 40 1.85 4.70 4.54
C ASP A 40 2.78 5.79 5.08
N MET A 41 3.92 6.00 4.42
CA MET A 41 4.84 7.10 4.71
C MET A 41 4.13 8.45 4.61
N PHE A 42 3.31 8.66 3.58
CA PHE A 42 2.56 9.91 3.40
C PHE A 42 1.52 10.14 4.49
N ALA A 43 0.72 9.12 4.79
CA ALA A 43 -0.24 9.18 5.89
C ALA A 43 0.45 9.44 7.24
N THR A 44 1.61 8.81 7.48
CA THR A 44 2.40 9.01 8.71
C THR A 44 2.85 10.46 8.84
N ILE A 45 3.46 11.02 7.79
CA ILE A 45 3.93 12.41 7.77
C ILE A 45 2.77 13.37 8.03
N GLN A 46 1.63 13.18 7.36
CA GLN A 46 0.44 14.00 7.59
C GLN A 46 -0.05 13.89 9.05
N SER A 47 -0.12 12.68 9.60
CA SER A 47 -0.56 12.46 10.99
C SER A 47 0.35 13.11 12.04
N MET A 48 1.62 13.31 11.70
CA MET A 48 2.62 13.97 12.55
C MET A 48 2.65 15.49 12.39
N GLY A 49 1.82 16.06 11.52
CA GLY A 49 1.81 17.50 11.25
C GLY A 49 2.88 17.96 10.25
N GLY A 50 3.32 17.06 9.36
CA GLY A 50 4.19 17.38 8.24
C GLY A 50 5.61 16.82 8.36
N ALA A 51 6.46 17.21 7.40
CA ALA A 51 7.79 16.64 7.20
C ALA A 51 8.77 16.93 8.35
N GLU A 52 8.74 18.14 8.91
CA GLU A 52 9.70 18.53 9.96
C GLU A 52 9.47 17.76 11.27
N PRO A 53 8.24 17.66 11.84
CA PRO A 53 8.00 16.81 13.00
C PRO A 53 8.35 15.34 12.76
N PHE A 54 8.05 14.82 11.57
CA PHE A 54 8.42 13.45 11.19
C PHE A 54 9.94 13.23 11.23
N MET A 55 10.70 14.13 10.58
CA MET A 55 12.17 14.02 10.54
C MET A 55 12.81 14.16 11.92
N GLU A 56 12.26 15.01 12.78
CA GLU A 56 12.71 15.15 14.16
C GLU A 56 12.46 13.88 14.98
N ASN A 57 11.34 13.19 14.75
CA ASN A 57 11.04 11.90 15.38
C ASN A 57 12.01 10.81 14.89
N VAL A 58 12.18 10.66 13.57
CA VAL A 58 13.09 9.67 12.98
C VAL A 58 14.54 9.85 13.46
N ARG A 59 15.01 11.09 13.63
CA ARG A 59 16.35 11.38 14.17
C ARG A 59 16.52 10.93 15.62
N LYS A 60 15.44 10.96 16.42
CA LYS A 60 15.45 10.57 17.83
C LYS A 60 15.34 9.07 18.03
N SER A 61 14.60 8.40 17.15
CA SER A 61 14.25 6.98 17.30
C SER A 61 14.20 6.28 15.95
N MET A 62 15.38 6.02 15.39
CA MET A 62 15.49 5.38 14.06
C MET A 62 14.99 3.91 14.08
N ASP A 63 14.95 3.28 15.27
CA ASP A 63 14.62 1.86 15.46
C ASP A 63 13.15 1.59 15.91
N GLU A 64 12.39 2.60 16.37
CA GLU A 64 11.04 2.37 16.95
C GLU A 64 9.88 2.69 15.99
N SER A 65 10.11 2.68 14.67
CA SER A 65 9.01 2.72 13.68
C SER A 65 8.77 1.35 13.02
N PRO A 66 8.46 0.29 13.79
CA PRO A 66 8.39 -1.08 13.27
C PRO A 66 7.32 -1.27 12.19
N PHE A 67 6.19 -0.52 12.26
CA PHE A 67 5.10 -0.64 11.29
C PHE A 67 5.51 -0.32 9.83
N MET A 68 6.55 0.51 9.64
CA MET A 68 7.05 0.83 8.30
C MET A 68 7.81 -0.35 7.68
N TRP A 69 8.44 -1.18 8.51
CA TRP A 69 9.34 -2.25 8.08
C TRP A 69 8.72 -3.65 8.19
N GLU A 70 7.58 -3.80 8.88
CA GLU A 70 6.87 -5.07 9.09
C GLU A 70 6.34 -5.74 7.81
N SER A 71 6.18 -4.99 6.72
CA SER A 71 5.74 -5.57 5.44
C SER A 71 6.86 -6.28 4.68
N SER A 72 6.50 -7.25 3.83
CA SER A 72 7.45 -7.99 3.00
C SER A 72 8.19 -7.05 2.04
N SER A 73 9.48 -6.83 2.32
CA SER A 73 10.39 -6.16 1.40
C SER A 73 10.57 -6.98 0.12
N LYS A 74 10.80 -6.32 -1.01
CA LYS A 74 11.14 -6.96 -2.29
C LYS A 74 12.53 -6.52 -2.74
N GLN A 75 13.41 -7.49 -2.98
CA GLN A 75 14.69 -7.26 -3.64
C GLN A 75 14.47 -7.29 -5.15
N ILE A 76 14.83 -6.20 -5.83
CA ILE A 76 14.64 -6.07 -7.28
C ILE A 76 15.70 -6.89 -7.99
N GLU A 77 15.27 -7.82 -8.82
CA GLU A 77 16.09 -8.50 -9.82
C GLU A 77 16.11 -7.64 -11.08
N ALA A 78 17.30 -7.48 -11.67
CA ALA A 78 17.53 -6.59 -12.82
C ALA A 78 18.82 -6.97 -13.55
N GLU A 79 18.90 -6.62 -14.82
CA GLU A 79 20.05 -6.84 -15.69
C GLU A 79 20.75 -5.53 -16.06
N PRO A 80 22.02 -5.57 -16.51
CA PRO A 80 22.72 -4.38 -16.98
C PRO A 80 21.92 -3.65 -18.07
N GLY A 81 21.71 -2.34 -17.89
CA GLY A 81 20.88 -1.53 -18.77
C GLY A 81 19.45 -1.30 -18.27
N ASP A 82 18.98 -2.07 -17.30
CA ASP A 82 17.69 -1.83 -16.68
C ASP A 82 17.68 -0.50 -15.91
N PHE A 83 16.50 0.12 -15.93
CA PHE A 83 16.23 1.39 -15.29
C PHE A 83 15.21 1.21 -14.16
N ILE A 84 15.55 1.74 -12.99
CA ILE A 84 14.70 1.74 -11.80
C ILE A 84 14.29 3.17 -11.53
N CYS A 85 13.00 3.42 -11.34
CA CYS A 85 12.52 4.70 -10.83
C CYS A 85 11.54 4.50 -9.68
N CYS A 86 11.65 5.32 -8.64
CA CYS A 86 10.68 5.29 -7.54
C CYS A 86 10.42 6.65 -6.93
N HIS A 87 9.22 6.77 -6.37
CA HIS A 87 8.78 7.93 -5.61
C HIS A 87 9.73 8.19 -4.42
N PRO A 88 10.07 9.46 -4.08
CA PRO A 88 10.98 9.80 -2.98
C PRO A 88 10.56 9.25 -1.61
N MET A 89 9.26 9.02 -1.43
CA MET A 89 8.69 8.48 -0.19
C MET A 89 8.67 6.96 -0.12
N LEU A 90 9.05 6.25 -1.20
CA LEU A 90 9.12 4.79 -1.17
C LEU A 90 10.28 4.37 -0.28
N PRO A 91 10.04 3.64 0.84
CA PRO A 91 11.12 3.10 1.63
C PRO A 91 11.97 2.16 0.77
N HIS A 92 13.28 2.37 0.83
CA HIS A 92 14.24 1.58 0.07
C HIS A 92 15.59 1.51 0.77
N ARG A 93 16.37 0.49 0.45
CA ARG A 93 17.74 0.31 0.93
C ARG A 93 18.55 -0.52 -0.06
N ALA A 94 19.87 -0.52 0.12
CA ALA A 94 20.68 -1.59 -0.44
C ALA A 94 20.43 -2.90 0.34
N GLY A 95 20.15 -3.98 -0.37
CA GLY A 95 20.19 -5.33 0.17
C GLY A 95 21.63 -5.74 0.49
N PRO A 96 21.83 -6.73 1.37
CA PRO A 96 23.16 -7.29 1.59
C PRO A 96 23.63 -8.02 0.32
N ASN A 97 24.94 -8.05 0.11
CA ASN A 97 25.57 -8.80 -0.99
C ASN A 97 26.37 -9.97 -0.41
N TYR A 98 25.84 -11.19 -0.55
CA TYR A 98 26.51 -12.44 -0.18
C TYR A 98 27.12 -13.17 -1.38
N SER A 99 27.08 -12.56 -2.57
CA SER A 99 27.72 -13.13 -3.76
C SER A 99 29.23 -12.83 -3.78
N SER A 100 29.96 -13.54 -4.64
CA SER A 100 31.37 -13.26 -4.94
C SER A 100 31.58 -12.10 -5.92
N HIS A 101 30.50 -11.48 -6.43
CA HIS A 101 30.57 -10.45 -7.45
C HIS A 101 30.26 -9.06 -6.86
N ILE A 102 30.97 -8.05 -7.36
CA ILE A 102 30.69 -6.65 -7.02
C ILE A 102 29.46 -6.19 -7.82
N ARG A 103 28.51 -5.56 -7.12
CA ARG A 103 27.29 -5.01 -7.70
C ARG A 103 27.48 -3.53 -8.08
N TYR A 104 27.42 -3.24 -9.37
CA TYR A 104 27.53 -1.88 -9.90
C TYR A 104 26.15 -1.29 -10.23
N ALA A 105 25.93 -0.06 -9.77
CA ALA A 105 24.72 0.71 -10.01
C ALA A 105 25.03 2.20 -9.88
N VAL A 106 24.32 3.05 -10.63
CA VAL A 106 24.35 4.50 -10.44
C VAL A 106 22.97 4.98 -10.03
N PHE A 107 22.88 5.67 -8.89
CA PHE A 107 21.66 6.30 -8.45
C PHE A 107 21.75 7.81 -8.59
N MET A 108 20.75 8.40 -9.24
CA MET A 108 20.59 9.84 -9.41
C MET A 108 19.29 10.27 -8.74
N ARG A 109 19.26 11.53 -8.29
CA ARG A 109 18.07 12.15 -7.70
C ARG A 109 17.70 13.38 -8.54
N PRO A 110 17.10 13.21 -9.73
CA PRO A 110 16.58 14.34 -10.49
C PRO A 110 15.58 15.14 -9.66
N THR A 111 15.69 16.46 -9.77
CA THR A 111 14.84 17.41 -9.08
C THR A 111 14.25 18.34 -10.13
N ARG A 112 12.93 18.53 -10.11
CA ARG A 112 12.28 19.51 -10.97
C ARG A 112 12.74 20.93 -10.61
N MET A 113 12.74 21.82 -11.60
CA MET A 113 13.15 23.22 -11.40
C MET A 113 12.28 23.96 -10.37
N ASP A 114 11.00 23.59 -10.30
CA ASP A 114 9.99 24.15 -9.40
C ASP A 114 9.81 23.35 -8.10
N HIS A 115 10.63 22.33 -7.84
CA HIS A 115 10.46 21.42 -6.69
C HIS A 115 10.38 22.13 -5.34
N ALA A 116 11.12 23.23 -5.17
CA ALA A 116 11.08 24.04 -3.96
C ALA A 116 9.68 24.62 -3.67
N LEU A 117 8.87 24.88 -4.71
CA LEU A 117 7.50 25.39 -4.59
C LEU A 117 6.52 24.28 -4.18
N HIS A 118 6.82 23.03 -4.55
CA HIS A 118 5.94 21.88 -4.30
C HIS A 118 6.24 21.15 -2.99
N ARG A 119 7.40 21.39 -2.36
CA ARG A 119 7.88 20.64 -1.20
C ARG A 119 6.84 20.47 -0.08
N LEU A 120 6.14 21.54 0.28
CA LEU A 120 5.08 21.49 1.30
C LEU A 120 3.90 20.65 0.83
N THR A 121 3.40 20.92 -0.37
CA THR A 121 2.30 20.17 -1.00
C THR A 121 2.58 18.67 -1.05
N ILE A 122 3.79 18.27 -1.46
CA ILE A 122 4.22 16.85 -1.53
C ILE A 122 4.05 16.15 -0.19
N THR A 123 4.31 16.83 0.92
CA THR A 123 4.33 16.21 2.26
C THR A 123 3.05 16.42 3.06
N GLU A 124 2.22 17.40 2.69
CA GLU A 124 1.07 17.83 3.49
C GLU A 124 -0.28 17.51 2.83
N SER A 125 -0.38 17.50 1.50
CA SER A 125 -1.69 17.43 0.84
C SER A 125 -1.74 16.54 -0.40
N ASP A 126 -0.70 16.55 -1.23
CA ASP A 126 -0.65 15.76 -2.46
C ASP A 126 0.77 15.33 -2.80
N MET A 127 1.10 14.07 -2.49
CA MET A 127 2.41 13.49 -2.83
C MET A 127 2.66 13.34 -4.34
N TRP A 128 1.61 13.46 -5.17
CA TRP A 128 1.71 13.31 -6.62
C TRP A 128 1.74 14.64 -7.38
N VAL A 129 1.81 15.78 -6.70
CA VAL A 129 1.74 17.12 -7.31
C VAL A 129 2.75 17.36 -8.44
N GLU A 130 3.90 16.69 -8.41
CA GLU A 130 4.97 16.81 -9.43
C GLU A 130 4.84 15.86 -10.62
N TYR A 131 3.81 15.02 -10.61
CA TYR A 131 3.61 13.90 -11.51
C TYR A 131 2.32 14.08 -12.31
N GLU A 132 2.12 15.25 -12.88
CA GLU A 132 0.92 15.61 -13.63
C GLU A 132 0.58 14.60 -14.74
N GLY A 133 1.61 13.99 -15.36
CA GLY A 133 1.45 12.95 -16.38
C GLY A 133 0.86 11.62 -15.87
N LEU A 134 0.87 11.36 -14.56
CA LEU A 134 0.27 10.16 -13.97
C LEU A 134 -1.24 10.31 -13.70
N ASN A 135 -1.79 11.52 -13.81
CA ASN A 135 -3.21 11.77 -13.55
C ASN A 135 -4.16 10.96 -14.45
N GLU A 136 -3.76 10.68 -15.69
CA GLU A 136 -4.52 9.81 -16.59
C GLU A 136 -4.51 8.36 -16.12
N VAL A 137 -3.33 7.86 -15.74
CA VAL A 137 -3.17 6.51 -15.19
C VAL A 137 -4.01 6.32 -13.93
N PHE A 138 -4.00 7.30 -13.02
CA PHE A 138 -4.82 7.23 -11.80
C PHE A 138 -6.33 7.22 -12.12
N ARG A 139 -6.78 8.02 -13.09
CA ARG A 139 -8.18 8.01 -13.54
C ARG A 139 -8.59 6.66 -14.13
N GLU A 140 -7.74 6.06 -14.94
CA GLU A 140 -7.99 4.73 -15.50
C GLU A 140 -8.07 3.65 -14.43
N LEU A 141 -7.14 3.65 -13.47
CA LEU A 141 -7.11 2.68 -12.36
C LEU A 141 -8.35 2.79 -11.49
N GLN A 142 -8.79 4.02 -11.17
CA GLN A 142 -10.04 4.25 -10.42
C GLN A 142 -11.27 3.74 -11.19
N THR A 143 -11.31 3.96 -12.50
CA THR A 143 -12.42 3.48 -13.34
C THR A 143 -12.49 1.96 -13.33
N LYS A 144 -11.36 1.26 -13.48
CA LYS A 144 -11.27 -0.20 -13.43
C LYS A 144 -11.70 -0.76 -12.06
N ALA A 145 -11.20 -0.18 -10.97
CA ALA A 145 -11.59 -0.58 -9.61
C ALA A 145 -13.09 -0.42 -9.34
N ASN A 146 -13.70 0.65 -9.85
CA ASN A 146 -15.15 0.89 -9.72
C ASN A 146 -15.99 -0.12 -10.52
N VAL A 147 -15.53 -0.54 -11.70
CA VAL A 147 -16.18 -1.58 -12.51
C VAL A 147 -16.10 -2.93 -11.80
N ASP A 148 -14.94 -3.30 -11.26
CA ASP A 148 -14.75 -4.56 -10.53
C ASP A 148 -15.61 -4.62 -9.26
N THR A 149 -15.74 -3.49 -8.55
CA THR A 149 -16.57 -3.41 -7.35
C THR A 149 -18.06 -3.56 -7.69
N LYS A 150 -18.55 -2.89 -8.75
CA LYS A 150 -19.93 -3.03 -9.22
C LYS A 150 -20.24 -4.44 -9.72
N SER A 151 -19.31 -5.07 -10.43
CA SER A 151 -19.42 -6.46 -10.89
C SER A 151 -19.56 -7.43 -9.73
N LYS A 152 -18.71 -7.30 -8.69
CA LYS A 152 -18.78 -8.14 -7.48
C LYS A 152 -20.05 -7.93 -6.66
N VAL A 153 -20.57 -6.70 -6.60
CA VAL A 153 -21.85 -6.41 -5.93
C VAL A 153 -23.03 -7.02 -6.69
N SER A 154 -23.03 -6.94 -8.03
CA SER A 154 -24.07 -7.58 -8.85
C SER A 154 -24.07 -9.10 -8.73
N GLN A 155 -22.89 -9.74 -8.76
CA GLN A 155 -22.77 -11.19 -8.61
C GLN A 155 -23.25 -11.68 -7.24
N ARG A 156 -22.94 -10.94 -6.15
CA ARG A 156 -23.46 -11.26 -4.81
C ARG A 156 -24.98 -11.06 -4.70
N ALA A 157 -25.55 -10.08 -5.40
CA ALA A 157 -26.99 -9.89 -5.44
C ALA A 157 -27.69 -11.05 -6.16
N ASP A 158 -27.13 -11.51 -7.29
CA ASP A 158 -27.67 -12.63 -8.07
C ASP A 158 -27.56 -13.98 -7.32
N GLU A 159 -26.51 -14.18 -6.53
CA GLU A 159 -26.37 -15.36 -5.67
C GLU A 159 -27.40 -15.36 -4.53
N ASN A 160 -27.62 -14.22 -3.88
CA ASN A 160 -28.61 -14.08 -2.80
C ASN A 160 -30.05 -14.30 -3.28
N LEU A 161 -30.38 -13.84 -4.50
CA LEU A 161 -31.68 -14.08 -5.14
C LEU A 161 -31.91 -15.58 -5.43
N LYS A 162 -30.85 -16.32 -5.78
CA LYS A 162 -30.94 -17.78 -6.02
C LYS A 162 -31.08 -18.58 -4.72
N THR A 163 -30.44 -18.18 -3.63
CA THR A 163 -30.62 -18.81 -2.30
C THR A 163 -32.01 -18.56 -1.73
N ASP A 164 -32.58 -17.37 -1.93
CA ASP A 164 -33.94 -17.05 -1.47
C ASP A 164 -35.03 -17.81 -2.25
N GLN A 165 -34.84 -18.06 -3.54
CA GLN A 165 -35.76 -18.90 -4.32
C GLN A 165 -35.70 -20.37 -3.89
N LYS A 166 -34.50 -20.89 -3.58
CA LYS A 166 -34.33 -22.27 -3.10
C LYS A 166 -34.96 -22.51 -1.72
N ASN A 167 -35.00 -21.51 -0.85
CA ASN A 167 -35.63 -21.63 0.48
C ASN A 167 -37.17 -21.55 0.45
N LYS A 168 -37.76 -20.99 -0.62
CA LYS A 168 -39.22 -20.91 -0.78
C LYS A 168 -39.85 -22.20 -1.33
N GLU A 169 -39.09 -23.08 -1.96
CA GLU A 169 -39.60 -24.37 -2.45
C GLU A 169 -39.66 -25.46 -1.36
N THR A 170 -39.03 -25.26 -0.20
CA THR A 170 -38.94 -26.28 0.87
C THR A 170 -40.02 -26.17 1.95
N THR A 171 -40.96 -25.23 1.87
CA THR A 171 -42.01 -25.02 2.89
C THR A 171 -43.42 -25.14 2.33
N LEU A 172 -43.84 -26.39 2.05
CA LEU A 172 -45.27 -26.77 1.95
C LEU A 172 -45.65 -27.55 3.22
N PRO A 173 -46.61 -27.06 4.03
CA PRO A 173 -46.95 -27.70 5.30
C PRO A 173 -47.94 -28.86 5.11
N THR A 174 -47.57 -30.04 5.61
CA THR A 174 -48.48 -31.18 5.79
C THR A 174 -49.34 -30.93 7.02
N LEU A 175 -50.64 -30.74 6.81
CA LEU A 175 -51.67 -30.71 7.86
C LEU A 175 -51.86 -32.11 8.46
N THR A 176 -51.59 -32.27 9.76
CA THR A 176 -52.14 -33.37 10.55
C THR A 176 -52.62 -32.89 11.92
N THR A 177 -53.91 -33.09 12.12
CA THR A 177 -54.73 -33.00 13.33
C THR A 177 -54.25 -33.96 14.41
N SER A 178 -54.26 -33.58 15.70
CA SER A 178 -54.70 -34.43 16.84
C SER A 178 -54.33 -33.87 18.24
N GLN A 179 -55.37 -33.44 18.95
CA GLN A 179 -55.77 -33.77 20.34
C GLN A 179 -54.78 -33.76 21.53
N ASN A 180 -55.14 -32.93 22.52
CA ASN A 180 -55.33 -33.20 23.96
C ASN A 180 -54.35 -34.14 24.71
N LYS A 181 -53.71 -33.60 25.76
CA LYS A 181 -54.15 -33.82 27.16
C LYS A 181 -53.32 -33.02 28.17
N SER A 182 -54.07 -32.37 29.08
CA SER A 182 -53.73 -31.95 30.44
C SER A 182 -52.77 -32.88 31.18
N GLN A 183 -51.80 -32.30 31.92
CA GLN A 183 -51.67 -32.58 33.36
C GLN A 183 -50.83 -31.55 34.13
N THR A 184 -51.36 -31.28 35.32
CA THR A 184 -50.98 -30.38 36.43
C THR A 184 -49.73 -30.78 37.22
N LYS A 185 -49.09 -29.79 37.87
CA LYS A 185 -48.67 -29.68 39.30
C LYS A 185 -47.31 -28.97 39.43
N SER A 186 -47.23 -27.84 40.16
CA SER A 186 -46.84 -27.71 41.59
C SER A 186 -45.40 -28.21 41.81
N SER A 187 -44.43 -27.49 42.39
CA SER A 187 -44.46 -26.58 43.55
C SER A 187 -43.02 -26.14 43.86
N PHE A 188 -42.91 -24.97 44.49
CA PHE A 188 -41.98 -24.57 45.56
C PHE A 188 -40.49 -24.27 45.29
N GLN A 189 -40.14 -23.10 45.83
CA GLN A 189 -38.82 -22.51 46.10
C GLN A 189 -38.08 -23.24 47.23
N VAL A 190 -36.75 -23.19 47.18
CA VAL A 190 -35.89 -22.61 48.23
C VAL A 190 -34.84 -21.76 47.55
#